data_AF-A0A7V9SHW1-F1
#
_entry.id   AF-A0A7V9SHW1-F1
#
_cell.length_a   1.000
_cell.length_b   1.000
_cell.length_c   1.000
_cell.angle_alpha   90.00
_cell.angle_beta   90.00
_cell.angle_gamma   90.00
#
_symmetry.space_group_name_H-M   'P 1'
#
loop_
_entity.id
_entity.type
_entity.pdbx_description
1 polymer ?
#
loop_
_entity_poly.entity_id
_entity_poly.type
_entity_poly.pdbx_seq_one_letter_code
_entity_poly.pdbx_strand_id
1 'polypeptide(L)'
;MDVCEGSVSTYRWEPGRLPTASIVTSADDLGRFVLSQLGAGPQVVSPASRELLHTGVGKSEQFAYAMGWREGTTAGVPSLWHGGALPSYRGAVVMLPQSQSGVIVLTDVSSMFADHTREIAAGVVALLEERPVPSGIRPLRQTYLVIAVLSLLLVTFAVRGLVRAIANRGPKLKRSSVITFDIVLPLLGVFMAPRLAGVPLRAMWEGAPDLTLTIAILVVLSFATGAIKLSRRETPGAATVG
;
A
#
# COMPACT_ATOMS: atom_id res chain seq x y z
N MET A 1 -23.25 29.44 3.59
CA MET A 1 -22.52 28.60 4.56
C MET A 1 -21.79 27.55 3.75
N ASP A 2 -20.52 27.87 3.49
CA ASP A 2 -19.60 27.12 2.66
C ASP A 2 -19.29 25.77 3.31
N VAL A 3 -19.62 24.68 2.61
CA VAL A 3 -19.18 23.34 2.97
C VAL A 3 -17.91 23.07 2.18
N CYS A 4 -16.79 23.16 2.90
CA CYS A 4 -15.44 22.69 2.63
C CYS A 4 -15.22 22.01 1.28
N GLU A 5 -14.50 22.73 0.43
CA GLU A 5 -13.79 22.24 -0.75
C GLU A 5 -12.59 21.38 -0.28
N GLY A 6 -12.89 20.18 0.21
CA GLY A 6 -11.92 19.18 0.66
C GLY A 6 -11.73 18.11 -0.41
N SER A 7 -10.51 18.01 -0.95
CA SER A 7 -9.99 17.01 -1.90
C SER A 7 -10.99 15.95 -2.40
N VAL A 8 -11.54 16.19 -3.59
CA VAL A 8 -12.33 15.20 -4.34
C VAL A 8 -11.47 13.96 -4.56
N SER A 9 -11.86 12.82 -3.98
CA SER A 9 -11.24 11.51 -4.24
C SER A 9 -11.19 11.24 -5.76
N THR A 10 -9.99 11.02 -6.31
CA THR A 10 -9.74 10.87 -7.75
C THR A 10 -10.15 9.49 -8.30
N TYR A 11 -10.94 8.72 -7.56
CA TYR A 11 -11.54 7.45 -7.97
C TYR A 11 -12.77 7.60 -8.87
N ARG A 12 -12.91 8.75 -9.53
CA ARG A 12 -14.20 9.21 -10.06
C ARG A 12 -14.77 8.36 -11.20
N TRP A 13 -14.02 7.46 -11.87
CA TRP A 13 -14.57 6.72 -13.02
C TRP A 13 -13.90 5.35 -13.30
N GLU A 14 -14.13 4.35 -12.45
CA GLU A 14 -14.25 2.96 -12.92
C GLU A 14 -15.75 2.66 -13.03
N PRO A 15 -16.36 2.68 -14.23
CA PRO A 15 -17.73 2.22 -14.41
C PRO A 15 -17.83 0.78 -13.86
N GLY A 16 -18.54 0.60 -12.74
CA GLY A 16 -18.65 -0.69 -12.05
C GLY A 16 -17.90 -0.83 -10.71
N ARG A 17 -17.28 0.24 -10.17
CA ARG A 17 -16.65 0.19 -8.83
C ARG A 17 -17.60 0.29 -7.66
N LEU A 18 -18.77 0.92 -7.86
CA LEU A 18 -19.84 1.00 -6.87
C LEU A 18 -20.17 -0.38 -6.25
N PRO A 19 -20.45 -1.43 -7.04
CA PRO A 19 -20.75 -2.75 -6.48
C PRO A 19 -19.55 -3.48 -5.87
N THR A 20 -18.30 -3.06 -6.13
CA THR A 20 -17.11 -3.83 -5.73
C THR A 20 -16.31 -3.19 -4.59
N ALA A 21 -16.20 -1.86 -4.52
CA ALA A 21 -15.30 -1.20 -3.59
C ALA A 21 -15.68 0.25 -3.21
N SER A 22 -16.87 0.75 -3.54
CA SER A 22 -17.23 2.17 -3.32
C SER A 22 -18.50 2.40 -2.50
N ILE A 23 -18.92 1.39 -1.73
CA ILE A 23 -19.96 1.56 -0.69
C ILE A 23 -19.36 2.39 0.45
N VAL A 24 -20.03 3.49 0.80
CA VAL A 24 -19.73 4.31 1.99
C VAL A 24 -20.67 3.89 3.11
N THR A 25 -20.13 3.61 4.28
CA THR A 25 -20.88 3.07 5.42
C THR A 25 -20.22 3.50 6.74
N SER A 26 -20.96 3.41 7.84
CA SER A 26 -20.43 3.54 9.20
C SER A 26 -20.19 2.18 9.86
N ALA A 27 -19.51 2.17 11.01
CA ALA A 27 -19.40 0.97 11.85
C ALA A 27 -20.77 0.52 12.40
N ASP A 28 -21.69 1.47 12.69
CA ASP A 28 -23.05 1.17 13.16
C ASP A 28 -23.86 0.46 12.07
N ASP A 29 -23.83 0.98 10.84
CA ASP A 29 -24.50 0.36 9.70
C ASP A 29 -23.96 -1.04 9.40
N LEU A 30 -22.63 -1.20 9.43
CA LEU A 30 -22.00 -2.51 9.28
C LEU A 30 -22.35 -3.46 10.43
N GLY A 31 -22.51 -2.94 11.66
CA GLY A 31 -22.97 -3.72 12.81
C GLY A 31 -24.37 -4.27 12.57
N ARG A 32 -25.31 -3.43 12.11
CA ARG A 32 -26.67 -3.87 11.74
C ARG A 32 -26.66 -4.87 10.59
N PHE A 33 -25.81 -4.65 9.59
CA PHE A 33 -25.62 -5.57 8.47
C PHE A 33 -25.10 -6.94 8.96
N VAL A 34 -24.09 -6.96 9.83
CA VAL A 34 -23.54 -8.19 10.42
C VAL A 34 -24.59 -8.91 11.27
N LEU A 35 -25.36 -8.20 12.10
CA LEU A 35 -26.46 -8.80 12.87
C LEU A 35 -27.53 -9.42 11.96
N SER A 36 -27.88 -8.75 10.85
CA SER A 36 -28.77 -9.32 9.83
C SER A 36 -28.18 -10.60 9.20
N GLN A 37 -26.90 -10.60 8.86
CA GLN A 37 -26.18 -11.77 8.33
C GLN A 37 -26.07 -12.92 9.36
N LEU A 38 -26.02 -12.62 10.65
CA LEU A 38 -26.07 -13.62 11.73
C LEU A 38 -27.49 -14.10 12.04
N GLY A 39 -28.52 -13.37 11.57
CA GLY A 39 -29.93 -13.74 11.71
C GLY A 39 -30.61 -13.10 12.91
N ALA A 40 -29.92 -12.18 13.58
CA ALA A 40 -30.38 -11.43 14.76
C ALA A 40 -30.91 -10.02 14.42
N GLY A 41 -31.10 -9.72 13.14
CA GLY A 41 -31.57 -8.42 12.65
C GLY A 41 -32.64 -8.54 11.56
N PRO A 42 -33.01 -7.42 10.90
CA PRO A 42 -33.97 -7.42 9.81
C PRO A 42 -33.58 -8.43 8.72
N GLN A 43 -34.51 -9.29 8.32
CA GLN A 43 -34.27 -10.28 7.27
C GLN A 43 -34.44 -9.65 5.88
N VAL A 44 -33.31 -9.43 5.21
CA VAL A 44 -33.29 -8.94 3.81
C VAL A 44 -33.41 -10.10 2.82
N VAL A 45 -32.95 -11.29 3.23
CA VAL A 45 -33.00 -12.53 2.44
C VAL A 45 -33.52 -13.68 3.30
N SER A 46 -34.03 -14.73 2.67
CA SER A 46 -34.48 -15.94 3.38
C SER A 46 -33.32 -16.63 4.11
N PRO A 47 -33.59 -17.42 5.18
CA PRO A 47 -32.56 -18.21 5.85
C PRO A 47 -31.78 -19.13 4.91
N ALA A 48 -32.46 -19.79 3.97
CA ALA A 48 -31.82 -20.66 2.97
C ALA A 48 -30.92 -19.88 2.01
N SER A 49 -31.34 -18.68 1.59
CA SER A 49 -30.50 -17.79 0.77
C SER A 49 -29.28 -17.31 1.53
N ARG A 50 -29.41 -17.02 2.83
CA ARG A 50 -28.29 -16.60 3.69
C ARG A 50 -27.26 -17.70 3.87
N GLU A 51 -27.69 -18.92 4.12
CA GLU A 51 -26.82 -20.10 4.17
C GLU A 51 -26.07 -20.29 2.84
N LEU A 52 -26.77 -20.14 1.72
CA LEU A 52 -26.16 -20.20 0.39
C LEU A 52 -25.12 -19.09 0.18
N LEU A 53 -25.37 -17.86 0.65
CA LEU A 53 -24.40 -16.75 0.58
C LEU A 53 -23.11 -17.04 1.36
N HIS A 54 -23.23 -17.83 2.43
CA HIS A 54 -22.15 -18.15 3.36
C HIS A 54 -21.36 -19.40 2.96
N THR A 55 -21.89 -20.22 2.05
CA THR A 55 -21.27 -21.48 1.64
C THR A 55 -20.14 -21.23 0.63
N GLY A 56 -18.90 -21.56 1.01
CA GLY A 56 -17.72 -21.45 0.17
C GLY A 56 -17.65 -22.55 -0.88
N VAL A 57 -17.70 -22.17 -2.15
CA VAL A 57 -17.58 -23.10 -3.30
C VAL A 57 -16.28 -22.91 -4.08
N GLY A 58 -15.70 -21.70 -4.04
CA GLY A 58 -14.45 -21.37 -4.72
C GLY A 58 -13.24 -21.73 -3.87
N LYS A 59 -12.52 -22.81 -4.20
CA LYS A 59 -11.36 -23.23 -3.41
C LYS A 59 -10.16 -22.29 -3.62
N SER A 60 -9.62 -21.76 -2.53
CA SER A 60 -8.32 -21.08 -2.44
C SER A 60 -7.42 -21.85 -1.48
N GLU A 61 -6.13 -21.51 -1.43
CA GLU A 61 -5.15 -22.17 -0.55
C GLU A 61 -5.50 -22.01 0.94
N GLN A 62 -6.16 -20.91 1.32
CA GLN A 62 -6.34 -20.51 2.72
C GLN A 62 -7.81 -20.39 3.16
N PHE A 63 -8.75 -20.44 2.22
CA PHE A 63 -10.19 -20.26 2.47
C PHE A 63 -11.01 -20.83 1.30
N ALA A 64 -12.30 -21.03 1.52
CA ALA A 64 -13.28 -21.20 0.45
C ALA A 64 -14.01 -19.87 0.21
N TYR A 65 -14.08 -19.42 -1.04
CA TYR A 65 -14.78 -18.21 -1.43
C TYR A 65 -16.26 -18.52 -1.60
N ALA A 66 -17.10 -17.80 -0.87
CA ALA A 66 -18.56 -17.84 -0.94
C ALA A 66 -19.06 -16.62 -1.76
N MET A 67 -20.31 -16.21 -1.60
CA MET A 67 -20.85 -15.06 -2.34
C MET A 67 -20.48 -13.74 -1.65
N GLY A 68 -19.28 -13.25 -1.95
CA GLY A 68 -18.75 -12.01 -1.36
C GLY A 68 -18.20 -12.20 0.06
N TRP A 69 -17.95 -13.45 0.47
CA TRP A 69 -17.34 -13.80 1.75
C TRP A 69 -16.22 -14.81 1.54
N ARG A 70 -15.32 -14.87 2.51
CA ARG A 70 -14.30 -15.92 2.61
C ARG A 70 -14.64 -16.77 3.83
N GLU A 71 -14.96 -18.02 3.58
CA GLU A 71 -15.20 -19.05 4.57
C GLU A 71 -13.87 -19.70 4.95
N GLY A 72 -13.53 -19.68 6.23
CA GLY A 72 -12.28 -20.26 6.72
C GLY A 72 -12.13 -20.02 8.21
N THR A 73 -10.95 -19.60 8.62
CA THR A 73 -10.69 -19.29 10.04
C THR A 73 -10.08 -17.92 10.24
N THR A 74 -10.39 -17.32 11.38
CA THR A 74 -9.75 -16.11 11.90
C THR A 74 -9.24 -16.43 13.30
N ALA A 75 -7.93 -16.28 13.54
CA ALA A 75 -7.27 -16.76 14.78
C ALA A 75 -7.58 -18.24 15.12
N GLY A 76 -7.73 -19.09 14.09
CA GLY A 76 -8.08 -20.50 14.24
C GLY A 76 -9.54 -20.77 14.63
N VAL A 77 -10.40 -19.76 14.65
CA VAL A 77 -11.84 -19.87 14.92
C VAL A 77 -12.59 -19.88 13.58
N PRO A 78 -13.51 -20.83 13.34
CA PRO A 78 -14.34 -20.84 12.14
C PRO A 78 -15.07 -19.50 11.95
N SER A 79 -14.90 -18.91 10.77
CA SER A 79 -15.37 -17.55 10.51
C SER A 79 -15.68 -17.31 9.04
N LEU A 80 -16.58 -16.37 8.79
CA LEU A 80 -16.78 -15.74 7.48
C LEU A 80 -16.22 -14.34 7.53
N TRP A 81 -15.40 -13.97 6.56
CA TRP A 81 -14.76 -12.67 6.60
C TRP A 81 -14.63 -12.04 5.21
N HIS A 82 -14.59 -10.72 5.20
CA HIS A 82 -14.29 -9.95 4.00
C HIS A 82 -13.38 -8.77 4.36
N GLY A 83 -12.40 -8.52 3.48
CA GLY A 83 -11.48 -7.38 3.61
C GLY A 83 -11.76 -6.36 2.53
N GLY A 84 -11.67 -5.08 2.88
CA GLY A 84 -11.75 -3.96 1.97
C GLY A 84 -10.41 -3.20 1.95
N ALA A 85 -9.92 -2.90 0.76
CA ALA A 85 -8.69 -2.12 0.59
C ALA A 85 -8.90 -1.04 -0.48
N LEU A 86 -8.81 0.21 -0.05
CA LEU A 86 -8.63 1.40 -0.88
C LEU A 86 -7.26 2.01 -0.54
N PRO A 87 -6.72 2.96 -1.31
CA PRO A 87 -5.40 3.52 -0.99
C PRO A 87 -5.36 4.29 0.32
N SER A 88 -6.49 4.85 0.74
CA SER A 88 -6.58 5.66 1.96
C SER A 88 -7.41 5.00 3.05
N TYR A 89 -8.09 3.88 2.77
CA TYR A 89 -8.96 3.23 3.73
C TYR A 89 -8.78 1.72 3.69
N ARG A 90 -8.84 1.10 4.86
CA ARG A 90 -8.97 -0.35 4.98
C ARG A 90 -10.12 -0.72 5.90
N GLY A 91 -10.72 -1.85 5.60
CA GLY A 91 -11.77 -2.45 6.40
C GLY A 91 -11.60 -3.95 6.52
N ALA A 92 -12.01 -4.51 7.65
CA ALA A 92 -12.19 -5.93 7.84
C ALA A 92 -13.53 -6.17 8.55
N VAL A 93 -14.32 -7.10 8.01
CA VAL A 93 -15.52 -7.62 8.66
C VAL A 93 -15.30 -9.11 8.88
N VAL A 94 -15.48 -9.57 10.11
CA VAL A 94 -15.39 -10.98 10.50
C VAL A 94 -16.67 -11.34 11.23
N MET A 95 -17.30 -12.43 10.81
CA MET A 95 -18.47 -13.01 11.45
C MET A 95 -18.09 -14.36 12.04
N LEU A 96 -18.57 -14.61 13.26
CA LEU A 96 -18.42 -15.85 14.00
C LEU A 96 -19.82 -16.44 14.20
N PRO A 97 -20.34 -17.24 13.24
CA PRO A 97 -21.70 -17.76 13.32
C PRO A 97 -21.96 -18.60 14.57
N GLN A 98 -20.94 -19.32 15.05
CA GLN A 98 -21.04 -20.21 16.22
C GLN A 98 -21.28 -19.44 17.51
N SER A 99 -20.55 -18.34 17.73
CA SER A 99 -20.69 -17.46 18.91
C SER A 99 -21.65 -16.30 18.67
N GLN A 100 -22.39 -16.28 17.56
CA GLN A 100 -23.34 -15.22 17.19
C GLN A 100 -22.75 -13.80 17.33
N SER A 101 -21.48 -13.67 16.97
CA SER A 101 -20.68 -12.47 17.20
C SER A 101 -20.00 -12.01 15.90
N GLY A 102 -19.59 -10.75 15.87
CA GLY A 102 -18.88 -10.18 14.74
C GLY A 102 -17.91 -9.09 15.14
N VAL A 103 -16.85 -8.93 14.36
CA VAL A 103 -15.80 -7.94 14.56
C VAL A 103 -15.68 -7.10 13.30
N ILE A 104 -15.75 -5.79 13.45
CA ILE A 104 -15.61 -4.83 12.37
C ILE A 104 -14.45 -3.90 12.73
N VAL A 105 -13.47 -3.76 11.82
CA VAL A 105 -12.34 -2.85 11.98
C VAL A 105 -12.29 -1.96 10.75
N LEU A 106 -12.35 -0.65 10.95
CA LEU A 106 -12.24 0.36 9.89
C LEU A 106 -11.08 1.29 10.22
N THR A 107 -10.29 1.66 9.21
CA THR A 107 -9.16 2.58 9.37
C THR A 107 -9.05 3.51 8.17
N ASP A 108 -8.58 4.72 8.42
CA ASP A 108 -8.22 5.78 7.46
C ASP A 108 -6.75 5.69 7.02
N VAL A 109 -6.16 4.52 7.19
CA VAL A 109 -4.80 4.21 6.75
C VAL A 109 -4.85 2.93 5.94
N SER A 110 -4.15 2.91 4.81
CA SER A 110 -3.88 1.70 4.04
C SER A 110 -2.39 1.53 3.87
N SER A 111 -1.94 0.29 3.93
CA SER A 111 -0.54 -0.06 3.67
C SER A 111 -0.48 -1.21 2.69
N MET A 112 0.50 -1.21 1.78
CA MET A 112 0.81 -2.39 0.98
C MET A 112 1.63 -3.43 1.75
N PHE A 113 2.18 -3.07 2.91
CA PHE A 113 3.12 -3.89 3.66
C PHE A 113 2.47 -4.79 4.72
N ALA A 114 1.21 -4.51 5.07
CA ALA A 114 0.45 -5.29 6.05
C ALA A 114 -1.06 -5.16 5.80
N ASP A 115 -1.82 -6.13 6.33
CA ASP A 115 -3.28 -6.06 6.42
C ASP A 115 -3.68 -5.83 7.88
N HIS A 116 -3.33 -4.64 8.39
CA HIS A 116 -3.47 -4.29 9.81
C HIS A 116 -4.90 -4.42 10.31
N THR A 117 -5.91 -4.15 9.47
CA THR A 117 -7.32 -4.32 9.83
C THR A 117 -7.66 -5.77 10.14
N ARG A 118 -7.12 -6.74 9.38
CA ARG A 118 -7.34 -8.16 9.64
C ARG A 118 -6.52 -8.67 10.81
N GLU A 119 -5.32 -8.16 11.01
CA GLU A 119 -4.50 -8.48 12.20
C GLU A 119 -5.19 -8.02 13.49
N ILE A 120 -5.70 -6.79 13.51
CA ILE A 120 -6.49 -6.26 14.64
C ILE A 120 -7.75 -7.12 14.84
N ALA A 121 -8.50 -7.42 13.76
CA ALA A 121 -9.70 -8.24 13.86
C ALA A 121 -9.38 -9.64 14.41
N ALA A 122 -8.29 -10.27 13.96
CA ALA A 122 -7.84 -11.55 14.48
C ALA A 122 -7.44 -11.49 15.97
N GLY A 123 -6.81 -10.40 16.40
CA GLY A 123 -6.51 -10.16 17.81
C GLY A 123 -7.78 -10.03 18.66
N VAL A 124 -8.79 -9.29 18.19
CA VAL A 124 -10.07 -9.17 18.89
C VAL A 124 -10.81 -10.51 18.93
N VAL A 125 -10.85 -11.26 17.83
CA VAL A 125 -11.43 -12.62 17.80
C VAL A 125 -10.73 -13.54 18.79
N ALA A 126 -9.39 -13.50 18.85
CA ALA A 126 -8.65 -14.29 19.81
C ALA A 126 -9.02 -13.92 21.26
N LEU A 127 -9.16 -12.63 21.57
CA LEU A 127 -9.57 -12.18 22.89
C LEU A 127 -11.02 -12.58 23.23
N LEU A 128 -11.94 -12.48 22.28
CA LEU A 128 -13.35 -12.87 22.46
C LEU A 128 -13.51 -14.37 22.72
N GLU A 129 -12.69 -15.19 22.07
CA GLU A 129 -12.74 -16.65 22.15
C GLU A 129 -11.72 -17.22 23.15
N GLU A 130 -11.17 -16.37 24.03
CA GLU A 130 -10.20 -16.71 25.09
C GLU A 130 -8.96 -17.47 24.58
N ARG A 131 -8.49 -17.12 23.38
CA ARG A 131 -7.31 -17.69 22.73
C ARG A 131 -6.09 -16.78 22.83
N PRO A 132 -4.87 -17.34 22.69
CA PRO A 132 -3.68 -16.53 22.56
C PRO A 132 -3.77 -15.57 21.36
N VAL A 133 -3.48 -14.30 21.60
CA VAL A 133 -3.46 -13.28 20.54
C VAL A 133 -2.34 -13.63 19.55
N PRO A 134 -2.65 -13.75 18.24
CA PRO A 134 -1.64 -14.00 17.23
C PRO A 134 -0.56 -12.90 17.27
N SER A 135 0.71 -13.29 17.32
CA SER A 135 1.81 -12.35 17.15
C SER A 135 1.96 -11.98 15.67
N GLY A 136 1.91 -10.68 15.38
CA GLY A 136 2.21 -10.19 14.03
C GLY A 136 3.66 -10.49 13.66
N ILE A 137 3.88 -10.97 12.43
CA ILE A 137 5.22 -11.37 11.95
C ILE A 137 6.14 -10.15 11.81
N ARG A 138 5.58 -8.97 11.46
CA ARG A 138 6.35 -7.72 11.28
C ARG A 138 5.55 -6.51 11.75
N PRO A 139 5.93 -5.85 12.85
CA PRO A 139 5.31 -4.61 13.28
C PRO A 139 5.44 -3.55 12.18
N LEU A 140 4.31 -2.95 11.78
CA LEU A 140 4.26 -1.94 10.73
C LEU A 140 5.24 -0.78 11.00
N ARG A 141 5.40 -0.40 12.28
CA ARG A 141 6.39 0.59 12.74
C ARG A 141 7.83 0.24 12.33
N GLN A 142 8.23 -1.02 12.46
CA GLN A 142 9.59 -1.45 12.11
C GLN A 142 9.79 -1.42 10.60
N THR A 143 8.80 -1.87 9.82
CA THR A 143 8.83 -1.80 8.36
C THR A 143 9.01 -0.36 7.88
N TYR A 144 8.19 0.57 8.37
CA TYR A 144 8.32 1.99 8.00
C TYR A 144 9.61 2.63 8.50
N LEU A 145 10.11 2.24 9.68
CA LEU A 145 11.40 2.74 10.18
C LEU A 145 12.56 2.32 9.27
N VAL A 146 12.58 1.06 8.83
CA VAL A 146 13.59 0.57 7.87
C VAL A 146 13.49 1.33 6.55
N ILE A 147 12.28 1.50 6.00
CA ILE A 147 12.06 2.27 4.76
C ILE A 147 12.53 3.71 4.93
N ALA A 148 12.20 4.36 6.04
CA ALA A 148 12.61 5.74 6.33
C ALA A 148 14.12 5.88 6.44
N VAL A 149 14.80 4.96 7.15
CA VAL A 149 16.26 4.96 7.30
C VAL A 149 16.94 4.73 5.96
N LEU A 150 16.49 3.75 5.17
CA LEU A 150 17.05 3.48 3.83
C LEU A 150 16.85 4.67 2.90
N SER A 151 15.66 5.29 2.91
CA SER A 151 15.35 6.48 2.12
C SER A 151 16.26 7.65 2.51
N LEU A 152 16.44 7.90 3.81
CA LEU A 152 17.32 8.94 4.32
C LEU A 152 18.78 8.70 3.92
N LEU A 153 19.27 7.46 4.01
CA LEU A 153 20.63 7.10 3.60
C LEU A 153 20.84 7.33 2.10
N LEU A 154 19.90 6.87 1.26
CA LEU A 154 19.96 7.05 -0.19
C LEU A 154 19.97 8.54 -0.56
N VAL A 155 19.06 9.33 0.01
CA VAL A 155 19.01 10.78 -0.22
C VAL A 155 20.28 11.45 0.25
N THR A 156 20.79 11.07 1.42
CA THR A 156 22.06 11.60 1.96
C THR A 156 23.23 11.30 1.04
N PHE A 157 23.35 10.08 0.50
CA PHE A 157 24.41 9.73 -0.43
C PHE A 157 24.27 10.45 -1.78
N ALA A 158 23.05 10.60 -2.29
CA ALA A 158 22.79 11.34 -3.52
C ALA A 158 23.17 12.82 -3.37
N VAL A 159 22.76 13.46 -2.26
CA VAL A 159 23.14 14.86 -1.93
C VAL A 159 24.66 14.99 -1.76
N ARG A 160 25.30 14.08 -1.02
CA ARG A 160 26.78 14.10 -0.87
C ARG A 160 27.49 13.91 -2.21
N GLY A 161 26.95 13.07 -3.09
CA GLY A 161 27.44 12.89 -4.45
C GLY A 161 27.37 14.18 -5.27
N LEU A 162 26.23 14.86 -5.21
CA LEU A 162 26.01 16.15 -5.87
C LEU A 162 26.95 17.23 -5.32
N VAL A 163 27.05 17.38 -4.00
CA VAL A 163 27.93 18.36 -3.35
C VAL A 163 29.40 18.10 -3.71
N ARG A 164 29.85 16.85 -3.71
CA ARG A 164 31.22 16.50 -4.13
C ARG A 164 31.45 16.79 -5.62
N ALA A 165 30.46 16.55 -6.47
CA ALA A 165 30.53 16.89 -7.89
C ALA A 165 30.66 18.41 -8.09
N ILE A 166 29.88 19.21 -7.35
CA ILE A 166 29.97 20.70 -7.36
C ILE A 166 31.32 21.16 -6.81
N ALA A 167 31.80 20.60 -5.69
CA ALA A 167 33.08 20.96 -5.08
C ALA A 167 34.31 20.46 -5.86
N ASN A 168 34.13 19.71 -6.96
CA ASN A 168 35.20 19.05 -7.70
C ASN A 168 36.04 18.08 -6.86
N ARG A 169 35.45 17.51 -5.79
CA ARG A 169 36.11 16.61 -4.83
C ARG A 169 35.72 15.14 -5.04
N GLY A 170 35.56 14.72 -6.30
CA GLY A 170 35.09 13.39 -6.67
C GLY A 170 36.07 12.64 -7.59
N PRO A 171 35.97 11.30 -7.66
CA PRO A 171 36.79 10.52 -8.57
C PRO A 171 36.47 10.88 -10.04
N LYS A 172 37.53 11.01 -10.87
CA LYS A 172 37.38 11.17 -12.32
C LYS A 172 36.95 9.85 -12.95
N LEU A 173 35.64 9.56 -12.91
CA LEU A 173 35.05 8.35 -13.52
C LEU A 173 35.17 8.37 -15.06
N LYS A 174 34.89 7.27 -15.76
CA LYS A 174 34.78 7.30 -17.24
C LYS A 174 33.45 7.96 -17.66
N ARG A 175 33.38 8.57 -18.85
CA ARG A 175 32.14 9.21 -19.37
C ARG A 175 30.99 8.21 -19.43
N SER A 176 31.27 7.00 -19.90
CA SER A 176 30.33 5.88 -19.92
C SER A 176 29.80 5.56 -18.53
N SER A 177 30.66 5.48 -17.51
CA SER A 177 30.24 5.21 -16.13
C SER A 177 29.29 6.26 -15.58
N VAL A 178 29.52 7.55 -15.85
CA VAL A 178 28.61 8.63 -15.44
C VAL A 178 27.25 8.48 -16.13
N ILE A 179 27.23 8.24 -17.43
CA ILE A 179 25.99 8.03 -18.19
C ILE A 179 25.24 6.80 -17.67
N THR A 180 25.93 5.68 -17.43
CA THR A 180 25.31 4.45 -16.95
C THR A 180 24.71 4.61 -15.56
N PHE A 181 25.49 5.11 -14.59
CA PHE A 181 25.06 5.11 -13.18
C PHE A 181 24.26 6.34 -12.76
N ASP A 182 24.55 7.52 -13.31
CA ASP A 182 23.89 8.76 -12.90
C ASP A 182 22.65 9.09 -13.78
N ILE A 183 22.48 8.43 -14.94
CA ILE A 183 21.40 8.73 -15.90
C ILE A 183 20.59 7.49 -16.27
N VAL A 184 21.23 6.48 -16.89
CA VAL A 184 20.52 5.32 -17.44
C VAL A 184 19.90 4.46 -16.33
N LEU A 185 20.65 4.14 -15.27
CA LEU A 185 20.18 3.28 -14.20
C LEU A 185 18.99 3.88 -13.40
N PRO A 186 19.01 5.17 -13.00
CA PRO A 186 17.86 5.81 -12.36
C PRO A 186 16.63 5.88 -13.26
N LEU A 187 16.80 6.24 -14.54
CA LEU A 187 15.72 6.24 -15.53
C LEU A 187 15.09 4.87 -15.69
N LEU A 188 15.94 3.85 -15.87
CA LEU A 188 15.49 2.47 -16.00
C LEU A 188 14.73 2.05 -14.75
N GLY A 189 15.21 2.40 -13.55
CA GLY A 189 14.51 2.18 -12.29
C GLY A 189 13.10 2.77 -12.27
N VAL A 190 12.95 4.05 -12.63
CA VAL A 190 11.63 4.74 -12.66
C VAL A 190 10.67 4.11 -13.67
N PHE A 191 11.16 3.71 -14.85
CA PHE A 191 10.29 3.21 -15.91
C PHE A 191 10.04 1.70 -15.85
N MET A 192 10.98 0.92 -15.31
CA MET A 192 10.89 -0.53 -15.21
C MET A 192 10.32 -1.00 -13.88
N ALA A 193 10.63 -0.36 -12.75
CA ALA A 193 10.12 -0.83 -11.46
C ALA A 193 8.58 -0.89 -11.40
N PRO A 194 7.82 0.12 -11.88
CA PRO A 194 6.35 0.05 -11.89
C PRO A 194 5.84 -1.04 -12.85
N ARG A 195 6.50 -1.21 -14.00
CA ARG A 195 6.11 -2.22 -15.01
C ARG A 195 6.37 -3.64 -14.53
N LEU A 196 7.50 -3.89 -13.88
CA LEU A 196 7.84 -5.19 -13.28
C LEU A 196 6.90 -5.52 -12.11
N ALA A 197 6.47 -4.52 -11.36
CA ALA A 197 5.48 -4.68 -10.30
C ALA A 197 4.04 -4.84 -10.83
N GLY A 198 3.78 -4.58 -12.11
CA GLY A 198 2.43 -4.57 -12.68
C GLY A 198 1.54 -3.42 -12.15
N VAL A 199 2.15 -2.38 -11.57
CA VAL A 199 1.44 -1.27 -10.92
C VAL A 199 1.64 0.02 -11.74
N PRO A 200 0.58 0.73 -12.14
CA PRO A 200 0.74 2.01 -12.82
C PRO A 200 1.36 3.04 -11.86
N LEU A 201 2.18 3.95 -12.39
CA LEU A 201 2.81 5.05 -11.61
C LEU A 201 1.80 5.83 -10.76
N ARG A 202 0.58 6.01 -11.27
CA ARG A 202 -0.51 6.64 -10.53
C ARG A 202 -0.91 5.87 -9.26
N ALA A 203 -1.00 4.54 -9.34
CA ALA A 203 -1.31 3.72 -8.17
C ALA A 203 -0.17 3.75 -7.13
N MET A 204 1.09 3.90 -7.57
CA MET A 204 2.20 4.14 -6.65
C MET A 204 2.08 5.50 -5.95
N TRP A 205 1.72 6.55 -6.68
CA TRP A 205 1.49 7.87 -6.09
C TRP A 205 0.33 7.87 -5.08
N GLU A 206 -0.77 7.17 -5.39
CA GLU A 206 -1.93 7.08 -4.50
C GLU A 206 -1.69 6.19 -3.28
N GLY A 207 -0.94 5.09 -3.43
CA GLY A 207 -0.70 4.13 -2.35
C GLY A 207 0.56 4.37 -1.51
N ALA A 208 1.56 5.07 -2.05
CA ALA A 208 2.84 5.37 -1.41
C ALA A 208 3.44 6.69 -1.96
N PRO A 209 2.78 7.84 -1.70
CA PRO A 209 3.23 9.14 -2.22
C PRO A 209 4.62 9.54 -1.72
N ASP A 210 4.95 9.19 -0.49
CA ASP A 210 6.24 9.41 0.17
C ASP A 210 7.38 8.65 -0.53
N LEU A 211 7.18 7.37 -0.85
CA LEU A 211 8.16 6.56 -1.57
C LEU A 211 8.30 7.04 -3.02
N THR A 212 7.18 7.40 -3.66
CA THR A 212 7.17 7.93 -5.01
C THR A 212 7.95 9.25 -5.10
N LEU A 213 7.73 10.16 -4.13
CA LEU A 213 8.47 11.41 -4.02
C LEU A 213 9.96 11.19 -3.75
N THR A 214 10.30 10.25 -2.86
CA THR A 214 11.69 9.90 -2.56
C THR A 214 12.42 9.42 -3.82
N ILE A 215 11.80 8.53 -4.60
CA ILE A 215 12.36 8.06 -5.88
C ILE A 215 12.55 9.23 -6.85
N ALA A 216 11.55 10.11 -6.97
CA ALA A 216 11.64 11.29 -7.84
C ALA A 216 12.81 12.20 -7.45
N ILE A 217 12.99 12.47 -6.15
CA ILE A 217 14.11 13.27 -5.62
C ILE A 217 15.45 12.60 -5.98
N LEU A 218 15.58 11.30 -5.74
CA LEU A 218 16.81 10.57 -6.04
C LEU A 218 17.17 10.64 -7.53
N VAL A 219 16.18 10.51 -8.41
CA VAL A 219 16.37 10.62 -9.86
C VAL A 219 16.87 12.02 -10.22
N VAL A 220 16.20 13.07 -9.75
CA VAL A 220 16.62 14.47 -9.99
C VAL A 220 18.05 14.72 -9.51
N LEU A 221 18.41 14.24 -8.31
CA LEU A 221 19.75 14.37 -7.76
C LEU A 221 20.81 13.62 -8.59
N SER A 222 20.50 12.40 -9.04
CA SER A 222 21.38 11.62 -9.91
C SER A 222 21.62 12.33 -11.24
N PHE A 223 20.56 12.81 -11.89
CA PHE A 223 20.67 13.56 -13.16
C PHE A 223 21.50 14.83 -13.02
N ALA A 224 21.24 15.65 -11.99
CA ALA A 224 22.01 16.86 -11.72
C ALA A 224 23.50 16.54 -11.50
N THR A 225 23.78 15.48 -10.75
CA THR A 225 25.14 15.00 -10.51
C THR A 225 25.83 14.57 -11.81
N GLY A 226 25.13 13.83 -12.68
CA GLY A 226 25.64 13.40 -13.99
C GLY A 226 25.94 14.59 -14.90
N ALA A 227 25.03 15.56 -15.00
CA ALA A 227 25.19 16.75 -15.83
C ALA A 227 26.41 17.61 -15.42
N ILE A 228 26.63 17.79 -14.11
CA ILE A 228 27.79 18.53 -13.59
C ILE A 228 29.10 17.79 -13.89
N LYS A 229 29.13 16.46 -13.72
CA LYS A 229 30.31 15.63 -14.03
C LYS A 229 30.64 15.61 -15.52
N LEU A 230 29.66 15.81 -16.40
CA LEU A 230 29.84 15.84 -17.86
C LEU A 230 30.26 17.22 -18.36
N SER A 231 29.57 18.30 -17.96
CA SER A 231 29.90 19.68 -18.36
C SER A 231 31.33 20.09 -18.02
N ARG A 232 31.85 19.67 -16.86
CA ARG A 232 33.24 19.95 -16.45
C ARG A 232 34.31 19.22 -17.25
N ARG A 233 33.94 18.24 -18.08
CA ARG A 233 34.87 17.60 -19.02
C ARG A 233 34.99 18.36 -20.33
N GLU A 234 33.97 19.12 -20.69
CA GLU A 234 33.88 19.86 -21.95
C GLU A 234 34.52 21.25 -21.89
N THR A 235 35.17 21.60 -20.76
CA THR A 235 36.17 22.67 -20.69
C THR A 235 37.59 22.10 -20.81
N PRO A 236 38.10 21.80 -22.03
CA PRO A 236 39.54 21.83 -22.27
C PRO A 236 40.04 23.24 -21.98
N GLY A 237 41.24 23.36 -21.39
CA GLY A 237 41.89 24.65 -21.22
C GLY A 237 41.90 25.42 -22.54
N ALA A 238 41.66 26.73 -22.44
CA ALA A 238 42.09 27.65 -23.47
C ALA A 238 43.57 27.36 -23.73
N ALA A 239 43.83 26.65 -24.83
CA ALA A 239 45.16 26.34 -25.27
C ALA A 239 45.81 27.67 -25.65
N THR A 240 46.93 27.93 -24.99
CA THR A 240 48.05 28.72 -25.48
C THR A 240 48.18 28.61 -27.01
N VAL A 241 47.92 29.71 -27.70
CA VAL A 241 48.46 30.07 -29.01
C VAL A 241 48.73 31.56 -28.84
N GLY A 242 49.99 31.99 -28.68
CA GLY A 242 51.04 31.92 -29.69
C GLY A 242 51.27 33.35 -30.14
#